data_AF-A0A8S1QFE8-F1
#
_entry.id   AF-A0A8S1QFE8-F1
#
_cell.length_a   1.000
_cell.length_b   1.000
_cell.length_c   1.000
_cell.angle_alpha   90.00
_cell.angle_beta   90.00
_cell.angle_gamma   90.00
#
_symmetry.space_group_name_H-M   'P 1'
#
loop_
_entity.id
_entity.type
_entity.pdbx_description
1 polymer ?
#
loop_
_entity_poly.entity_id
_entity_poly.type
_entity_poly.pdbx_seq_one_letter_code
_entity_poly.pdbx_strand_id
1 'polypeptide(L)' 'MEEARDFSHVGQKILTIDKLCYKKCLKNYERAMNVKEEACLKNCLAKVINGIDFLHNLNLKGGLDRAPYKTEGGFWSK' A
#
# COMPACT_ATOMS: atom_id res chain seq x y z
N MET A 1 -13.53 -27.94 9.40
CA MET A 1 -12.18 -27.58 9.87
C MET A 1 -11.71 -26.44 8.97
N GLU A 2 -12.31 -25.28 9.23
CA GLU A 2 -12.22 -24.06 8.44
C GLU A 2 -11.83 -23.00 9.48
N GLU A 3 -10.99 -22.02 9.15
CA GLU A 3 -10.46 -20.97 10.05
C GLU A 3 -9.01 -21.09 10.57
N ALA A 4 -8.14 -21.78 9.84
CA ALA A 4 -6.75 -21.30 9.73
C ALA A 4 -6.65 -20.31 8.55
N ARG A 5 -7.45 -19.22 8.58
CA ARG A 5 -7.39 -18.17 7.55
C ARG A 5 -6.08 -17.39 7.70
N ASP A 6 -5.07 -17.82 6.96
CA ASP A 6 -4.06 -17.00 6.28
C ASP A 6 -3.50 -15.75 7.00
N PHE A 7 -3.24 -15.83 8.31
CA PHE A 7 -2.52 -14.79 9.04
C PHE A 7 -1.09 -14.60 8.52
N SER A 8 -0.51 -15.62 7.88
CA SER A 8 0.81 -15.56 7.27
C SER A 8 0.89 -14.55 6.13
N HIS A 9 -0.09 -14.50 5.24
CA HIS A 9 -0.07 -13.59 4.09
C HIS A 9 -0.39 -12.14 4.49
N VAL A 10 -1.34 -11.93 5.41
CA VAL A 10 -1.62 -10.59 5.96
C VAL A 10 -0.40 -10.05 6.71
N GLY A 11 0.23 -10.88 7.54
CA GLY A 11 1.47 -10.52 8.25
C GLY A 11 2.62 -10.18 7.31
N GLN A 12 2.82 -10.97 6.25
CA GLN A 12 3.84 -10.69 5.22
C GLN A 12 3.58 -9.37 4.48
N LYS A 13 2.33 -9.05 4.17
CA LYS A 13 1.96 -7.76 3.57
C LYS A 13 2.29 -6.60 4.50
N ILE A 14 1.90 -6.68 5.78
CA ILE A 14 2.22 -5.66 6.78
C ILE A 14 3.74 -5.45 6.88
N LEU A 15 4.51 -6.53 6.98
CA LEU A 15 5.97 -6.47 7.02
C LEU A 15 6.58 -5.83 5.76
N THR A 16 5.98 -6.07 4.60
CA THR A 16 6.46 -5.50 3.33
C THR A 16 6.21 -3.99 3.26
N ILE A 17 5.01 -3.56 3.69
CA ILE A 17 4.62 -2.14 3.77
C ILE A 17 5.52 -1.40 4.76
N ASP A 18 5.75 -2.01 5.92
CA ASP A 18 6.61 -1.48 6.97
C ASP A 18 8.03 -1.27 6.45
N LYS A 19 8.65 -2.30 5.88
CA LYS A 19 10.00 -2.21 5.26
C LYS A 19 10.10 -1.13 4.20
N LEU A 20 9.08 -0.98 3.35
CA LEU A 20 9.04 0.03 2.30
C LEU A 20 9.03 1.45 2.88
N CYS A 21 8.18 1.70 3.87
CA CYS A 21 8.09 3.00 4.51
C CYS A 21 9.32 3.33 5.37
N TYR A 22 9.85 2.35 6.12
CA TYR A 22 11.09 2.47 6.87
C TYR A 22 12.26 2.85 5.96
N LYS A 23 12.51 2.09 4.88
CA LYS A 23 13.59 2.38 3.93
C LYS A 23 13.48 3.75 3.28
N LYS A 24 12.25 4.24 3.07
CA LYS A 24 12.00 5.54 2.44
C LYS A 24 12.22 6.71 3.40
N CYS A 25 11.84 6.54 4.66
CA CYS A 25 11.75 7.64 5.61
C CYS A 25 12.91 7.71 6.60
N LEU A 26 13.53 6.58 6.93
CA LEU A 26 14.63 6.51 7.88
C LEU A 26 15.96 6.41 7.18
N LYS A 27 16.87 7.32 7.55
CA LYS A 27 18.24 7.37 7.05
C LYS A 27 19.27 6.85 8.05
N ASN A 28 18.96 6.93 9.34
CA ASN A 28 19.82 6.46 10.41
C ASN A 28 18.96 5.67 11.41
N TYR A 29 19.33 4.40 11.63
CA TYR A 29 18.62 3.46 12.48
C TYR A 29 19.19 3.39 13.92
N GLU A 30 20.32 4.05 14.17
CA GLU A 30 21.02 4.05 15.46
C GLU A 30 20.51 5.11 16.44
N ARG A 31 19.52 5.91 16.03
CA ARG A 31 18.92 6.95 16.88
C ARG A 31 17.40 6.92 16.85
N ALA A 32 16.81 7.54 17.87
CA ALA A 32 15.39 7.85 17.87
C ALA A 32 15.00 8.69 16.64
N MET A 33 13.80 8.44 16.12
CA MET A 33 13.25 9.16 14.98
C MET A 33 13.04 10.62 15.34
N ASN A 34 13.39 11.52 14.42
CA ASN A 34 13.02 12.91 14.55
C ASN A 34 11.60 13.16 14.01
N VAL A 35 11.04 14.33 14.30
CA VAL A 35 9.67 14.70 13.90
C VAL A 35 9.45 14.61 12.38
N LYS A 36 10.47 14.90 11.55
CA LYS A 36 10.36 14.81 10.09
C LYS A 36 10.27 13.36 9.62
N GLU A 37 11.04 12.47 10.24
CA GLU A 37 11.02 11.03 9.96
C GLU A 37 9.71 10.39 10.39
N GLU A 38 9.21 10.74 11.58
CA GLU A 38 7.92 10.27 12.07
C GLU A 38 6.77 10.74 11.16
N ALA A 39 6.78 12.02 10.75
CA ALA A 39 5.81 12.55 9.81
C ALA A 39 5.89 11.85 8.44
N CYS A 40 7.10 11.53 7.97
CA CYS A 40 7.29 10.78 6.74
C CYS A 40 6.68 9.38 6.83
N LEU A 41 6.91 8.66 7.93
CA LEU A 41 6.35 7.31 8.15
C LEU A 41 4.82 7.34 8.17
N LYS A 42 4.23 8.26 8.93
CA LYS A 42 2.77 8.46 8.97
C LYS A 42 2.19 8.71 7.58
N ASN A 43 2.82 9.61 6.81
CA ASN A 43 2.39 9.93 5.45
C ASN A 43 2.58 8.76 4.48
N CYS A 44 3.65 7.99 4.62
CA CYS A 44 3.90 6.81 3.79
C CYS A 44 2.82 5.76 4.03
N LEU A 45 2.57 5.42 5.30
CA LEU A 45 1.58 4.42 5.68
C LEU A 45 0.18 4.81 5.20
N ALA A 46 -0.23 6.06 5.42
CA ALA A 46 -1.52 6.56 4.94
C ALA A 46 -1.69 6.41 3.42
N LYS A 47 -0.65 6.70 2.63
CA LYS A 47 -0.69 6.52 1.18
C LYS A 47 -0.83 5.05 0.77
N VAL A 48 -0.14 4.15 1.46
CA VAL A 48 -0.22 2.71 1.15
C VAL A 48 -1.60 2.17 1.50
N ILE A 49 -2.14 2.50 2.68
CA ILE A 49 -3.50 2.11 3.09
C ILE A 49 -4.52 2.60 2.07
N ASN A 50 -4.48 3.90 1.72
CA ASN A 50 -5.38 4.46 0.72
C ASN A 50 -5.26 3.77 -0.65
N GLY A 51 -4.05 3.37 -1.05
CA GLY A 51 -3.83 2.62 -2.28
C GLY A 51 -4.44 1.21 -2.24
N ILE A 52 -4.30 0.51 -1.11
CA ILE A 52 -4.91 -0.81 -0.89
C ILE A 52 -6.43 -0.69 -0.90
N ASP A 53 -6.99 0.28 -0.18
CA ASP A 53 -8.43 0.52 -0.14
C ASP A 53 -8.98 0.87 -1.51
N PHE A 54 -8.26 1.67 -2.29
CA PHE A 54 -8.62 1.97 -3.68
C PHE A 54 -8.66 0.70 -4.54
N LEU A 55 -7.63 -0.14 -4.48
CA LEU A 55 -7.57 -1.41 -5.23
C LEU A 55 -8.66 -2.40 -4.79
N HIS A 56 -8.91 -2.52 -3.49
CA HIS A 56 -10.03 -3.33 -2.99
C HIS A 56 -11.37 -2.82 -3.48
N ASN A 57 -11.61 -1.51 -3.44
CA ASN A 57 -12.83 -0.91 -3.96
C ASN A 57 -13.00 -1.12 -5.47
N LEU A 58 -11.90 -1.07 -6.25
CA LEU A 58 -11.94 -1.42 -7.67
C LEU A 58 -12.33 -2.88 -7.87
N ASN A 59 -11.72 -3.81 -7.13
CA ASN A 59 -12.02 -5.23 -7.22
C ASN A 59 -13.49 -5.54 -6.85
N LEU A 60 -14.01 -4.95 -5.78
CA LEU A 60 -15.42 -5.10 -5.38
C LEU A 60 -16.40 -4.59 -6.45
N LYS A 61 -15.98 -3.64 -7.28
CA LYS A 61 -16.77 -3.08 -8.38
C LYS A 61 -16.56 -3.81 -9.72
N GLY A 62 -15.90 -4.96 -9.73
CA GLY A 62 -15.68 -5.77 -10.94
C GLY A 62 -14.28 -5.66 -11.55
N GLY A 63 -13.28 -5.23 -10.79
CA GLY A 63 -11.85 -5.36 -11.14
C GLY A 63 -11.25 -4.25 -12.01
N LEU A 64 -9.93 -4.34 -12.20
CA LEU A 64 -9.10 -3.53 -13.11
C LEU A 64 -9.65 -3.45 -14.55
N ASP A 65 -10.52 -4.38 -14.92
CA ASP A 65 -11.24 -4.47 -16.20
C ASP A 65 -12.15 -3.25 -16.46
N ARG A 66 -12.49 -2.48 -15.41
CA ARG A 66 -13.28 -1.23 -15.48
C ARG A 66 -12.50 0.01 -15.03
N ALA A 67 -11.27 -0.15 -14.54
CA ALA A 67 -10.44 1.01 -14.25
C ALA A 67 -10.01 1.58 -15.61
N PRO A 68 -10.35 2.84 -15.95
CA PRO A 68 -9.88 3.41 -17.19
C PRO A 68 -8.35 3.51 -17.06
N TYR A 69 -7.62 2.62 -17.75
CA TYR A 69 -6.18 2.70 -17.88
C TYR A 69 -5.87 3.37 -19.22
N LYS A 70 -4.88 4.26 -19.21
CA LYS A 70 -4.40 4.91 -20.43
C LYS A 70 -3.76 3.83 -21.29
N THR A 71 -4.39 3.45 -22.39
CA THR A 71 -3.69 2.76 -23.46
C THR A 71 -2.73 3.76 -24.10
N GLU A 72 -1.61 3.28 -24.65
CA GLU A 72 -0.56 4.13 -25.25
C GLU A 72 -1.08 5.00 -26.42
N GLY A 73 -2.33 4.81 -26.84
CA GLY A 73 -3.08 5.64 -27.77
C GLY A 73 -4.17 6.51 -27.14
N GLY A 74 -3.91 7.20 -26.02
CA GLY A 74 -4.62 8.44 -25.64
C GLY A 74 -6.14 8.42 -25.45
N PHE A 75 -6.82 7.27 -25.49
CA PHE A 75 -8.28 7.19 -25.37
C PHE A 75 -8.70 6.42 -24.11
N TRP A 76 -9.54 7.04 -23.29
CA TRP A 76 -10.13 6.42 -22.11
C TRP A 76 -11.37 5.63 -22.55
N SER A 77 -11.32 4.30 -22.55
CA SER A 77 -12.50 3.46 -22.76
C SER A 77 -13.33 3.34 -21.47
N LYS A 78 -14.64 3.49 -21.60
CA LYS A 78 -15.65 3.31 -20.54
C LYS A 78 -16.00 1.85 -20.33
#